data_AF-A0A9E2LKS7-F1
#
_entry.id   AF-A0A9E2LKS7-F1
#
_cell.length_a   1.000
_cell.length_b   1.000
_cell.length_c   1.000
_cell.angle_alpha   90.00
_cell.angle_beta   90.00
_cell.angle_gamma   90.00
#
_symmetry.space_group_name_H-M   'P 1'
#
loop_
_entity.id
_entity.type
_entity.pdbx_description
1 polymer ?
#
loop_
_entity_poly.entity_id
_entity_poly.type
_entity_poly.pdbx_seq_one_letter_code
_entity_poly.pdbx_strand_id
1 'polypeptide(L)'
;MDIFDPDNLALKLLIESLREDHLGTSIINKEEWKQLEKCFGNRIYLEILRLLTQIEFEPEEAQRHWFNVLEHRKNLQKNLGRDVGFRVALCDYFTNIHPKLKNLIFVEVDLFLQKEQSALIDELTGLYNRRFFNRVLKREIEHSKRYNQPFSLLMLDIDNFKEYNDIYG
;
A
#
# COMPACT_ATOMS: atom_id res chain seq x y z
N MET A 1 1.64 -8.02 11.25
CA MET A 1 1.80 -8.25 9.80
C MET A 1 1.72 -6.90 9.13
N ASP A 2 2.80 -6.49 8.46
CA ASP A 2 2.91 -5.18 7.81
C ASP A 2 2.21 -5.26 6.45
N ILE A 3 1.26 -4.36 6.18
CA ILE A 3 0.48 -4.41 4.93
C ILE A 3 1.39 -4.09 3.73
N PHE A 4 2.48 -3.35 3.94
CA PHE A 4 3.50 -3.03 2.92
C PHE A 4 4.64 -4.05 2.81
N ASP A 5 4.48 -5.24 3.40
CA ASP A 5 5.32 -6.36 3.02
C ASP A 5 5.09 -6.66 1.52
N PRO A 6 6.11 -6.59 0.65
CA PRO A 6 5.96 -6.88 -0.79
C PRO A 6 5.40 -8.27 -1.08
N ASP A 7 5.48 -9.19 -0.11
CA ASP A 7 4.92 -10.53 -0.17
C ASP A 7 3.54 -10.64 0.50
N ASN A 8 2.96 -9.52 0.94
CA ASN A 8 1.63 -9.50 1.51
C ASN A 8 0.57 -9.74 0.43
N LEU A 9 0.12 -10.99 0.35
CA LEU A 9 -0.96 -11.42 -0.53
C LEU A 9 -2.22 -10.56 -0.39
N ALA A 10 -2.51 -10.03 0.81
CA ALA A 10 -3.66 -9.14 1.03
C ALA A 10 -3.51 -7.81 0.31
N LEU A 11 -2.29 -7.24 0.26
CA LEU A 11 -2.02 -6.00 -0.47
C LEU A 11 -2.07 -6.23 -1.99
N LYS A 12 -1.56 -7.37 -2.48
CA LYS A 12 -1.63 -7.73 -3.91
C LYS A 12 -3.07 -7.88 -4.38
N LEU A 13 -3.89 -8.65 -3.64
CA LEU A 13 -5.32 -8.82 -3.93
C LEU A 13 -6.10 -7.50 -3.86
N LEU A 14 -5.75 -6.64 -2.90
CA LEU A 14 -6.37 -5.32 -2.77
C LEU A 14 -6.04 -4.41 -3.97
N ILE A 15 -4.78 -4.41 -4.41
CA ILE A 15 -4.32 -3.61 -5.57
C ILE A 15 -4.95 -4.14 -6.86
N GLU A 16 -5.01 -5.46 -7.06
CA GLU A 16 -5.69 -6.07 -8.20
C GLU A 16 -7.18 -5.74 -8.21
N SER A 17 -7.87 -5.85 -7.06
CA SER A 17 -9.29 -5.50 -6.97
C SER A 17 -9.54 -4.00 -7.23
N LEU A 18 -8.68 -3.12 -6.73
CA LEU A 18 -8.75 -1.68 -7.00
C LEU A 18 -8.40 -1.36 -8.46
N ARG A 19 -7.57 -2.17 -9.12
CA ARG A 19 -7.24 -2.06 -10.55
C ARG A 19 -8.44 -2.44 -11.39
N GLU A 20 -9.16 -3.51 -11.05
CA GLU A 20 -10.34 -3.94 -11.81
C GLU A 20 -11.60 -3.07 -11.63
N ASP A 21 -11.57 -2.05 -10.75
CA ASP A 21 -12.66 -1.09 -10.48
C ASP A 21 -13.07 -0.22 -11.70
N HIS A 22 -12.52 -0.51 -12.88
CA HIS A 22 -13.05 -0.08 -14.18
C HIS A 22 -14.42 -0.72 -14.51
N LEU A 23 -14.73 -1.89 -13.93
CA LEU A 23 -15.85 -2.75 -14.32
C LEU A 23 -17.09 -2.66 -13.43
N GLY A 24 -17.08 -1.79 -12.42
CA GLY A 24 -18.31 -1.39 -11.74
C GLY A 24 -19.02 -2.43 -10.87
N THR A 25 -18.55 -3.67 -10.85
CA THR A 25 -19.08 -4.75 -10.00
C THR A 25 -17.94 -5.47 -9.32
N SER A 26 -18.10 -5.72 -8.01
CA SER A 26 -17.18 -6.41 -7.10
C SER A 26 -15.93 -5.63 -6.66
N ILE A 27 -16.15 -4.64 -5.80
CA ILE A 27 -15.14 -4.29 -4.79
C ILE A 27 -15.06 -5.50 -3.85
N ILE A 28 -14.24 -6.50 -4.22
CA ILE A 28 -13.92 -7.67 -3.39
C ILE A 28 -15.14 -8.58 -3.17
N ASN A 29 -14.99 -9.90 -3.26
CA ASN A 29 -16.08 -10.78 -2.88
C ASN A 29 -16.49 -10.43 -1.43
N LYS A 30 -17.80 -10.32 -1.11
CA LYS A 30 -18.25 -9.98 0.27
C LYS A 30 -17.55 -10.86 1.32
N GLU A 31 -17.21 -12.09 0.94
CA GLU A 31 -16.52 -13.05 1.77
C GLU A 31 -15.03 -12.71 1.98
N GLU A 32 -14.32 -12.31 0.92
CA GLU A 32 -12.92 -11.85 0.99
C GLU A 32 -12.79 -10.58 1.82
N TRP A 33 -13.73 -9.64 1.67
CA TRP A 33 -13.72 -8.41 2.45
C TRP A 33 -13.91 -8.66 3.94
N LYS A 34 -14.83 -9.55 4.31
CA LYS A 34 -15.02 -9.96 5.71
C LYS A 34 -13.77 -10.62 6.29
N GLN A 35 -13.05 -11.42 5.51
CA GLN A 35 -11.80 -12.02 5.95
C GLN A 35 -10.73 -10.96 6.20
N LEU A 36 -10.59 -10.00 5.28
CA LEU A 36 -9.64 -8.91 5.41
C LEU A 36 -9.98 -7.98 6.61
N GLU A 37 -11.26 -7.64 6.80
CA GLU A 37 -11.70 -6.85 7.96
C GLU A 37 -11.47 -7.61 9.28
N LYS A 38 -11.64 -8.94 9.30
CA LYS A 38 -11.32 -9.77 10.47
C LYS A 38 -9.82 -9.81 10.78
N CYS A 39 -8.97 -9.82 9.76
CA CYS A 39 -7.51 -9.88 9.91
C CYS A 39 -6.90 -8.53 10.28
N PHE A 40 -7.39 -7.43 9.71
CA PHE A 40 -6.75 -6.10 9.80
C PHE A 40 -7.58 -5.06 10.58
N GLY A 41 -8.85 -5.35 10.89
CA GLY A 41 -9.76 -4.43 11.56
C GLY A 41 -9.91 -3.10 10.83
N ASN A 42 -10.09 -2.01 11.57
CA ASN A 42 -10.28 -0.67 10.98
C ASN A 42 -9.06 -0.15 10.20
N ARG A 43 -7.88 -0.76 10.37
CA ARG A 43 -6.66 -0.32 9.67
C ARG A 43 -6.75 -0.52 8.16
N ILE A 44 -7.58 -1.46 7.70
CA ILE A 44 -7.73 -1.70 6.26
C ILE A 44 -8.25 -0.48 5.50
N TYR A 45 -9.21 0.24 6.09
CA TYR A 45 -9.78 1.45 5.50
C TYR A 45 -8.72 2.54 5.38
N LEU A 46 -7.87 2.68 6.39
CA LEU A 46 -6.76 3.62 6.42
C LEU A 46 -5.77 3.33 5.31
N GLU A 47 -5.34 2.07 5.16
CA GLU A 47 -4.34 1.73 4.15
C GLU A 47 -4.86 1.91 2.73
N ILE A 48 -6.12 1.54 2.47
CA ILE A 48 -6.72 1.74 1.14
C ILE A 48 -6.82 3.23 0.81
N LEU A 49 -7.37 4.02 1.74
CA LEU A 49 -7.51 5.45 1.50
C LEU A 49 -6.14 6.12 1.35
N ARG A 50 -5.15 5.73 2.16
CA ARG A 50 -3.78 6.21 2.01
C ARG A 50 -3.20 5.85 0.65
N LEU A 51 -3.37 4.62 0.19
CA LEU A 51 -2.88 4.18 -1.12
C LEU A 51 -3.52 5.00 -2.26
N LEU A 52 -4.83 5.23 -2.20
CA LEU A 52 -5.58 5.91 -3.25
C LEU A 52 -5.44 7.44 -3.22
N THR A 53 -5.26 8.04 -2.04
CA THR A 53 -5.32 9.50 -1.86
C THR A 53 -4.00 10.12 -1.41
N GLN A 54 -3.07 9.32 -0.89
CA GLN A 54 -1.83 9.77 -0.22
C GLN A 54 -2.09 10.67 1.00
N ILE A 55 -3.30 10.61 1.56
CA ILE A 55 -3.68 11.33 2.79
C ILE A 55 -3.58 10.38 3.98
N GLU A 56 -3.02 10.88 5.08
CA GLU A 56 -3.05 10.20 6.37
C GLU A 56 -4.36 10.50 7.12
N PHE A 57 -4.97 9.45 7.67
CA PHE A 57 -6.21 9.51 8.43
C PHE A 57 -6.02 8.78 9.75
N GLU A 58 -6.77 9.18 10.78
CA GLU A 58 -6.95 8.33 11.95
C GLU A 58 -7.84 7.12 11.59
N PRO A 59 -7.66 5.93 12.22
CA PRO A 59 -8.38 4.72 11.84
C PRO A 59 -9.92 4.85 11.85
N GLU A 60 -10.48 5.50 12.87
CA GLU A 60 -11.93 5.73 12.94
C GLU A 60 -12.41 6.72 11.87
N GLU A 61 -11.57 7.71 11.55
CA GLU A 61 -11.86 8.69 10.51
C GLU A 61 -11.84 8.05 9.11
N ALA A 62 -10.87 7.18 8.85
CA ALA A 62 -10.74 6.46 7.58
C ALA A 62 -11.98 5.60 7.30
N GLN A 63 -12.45 4.85 8.31
CA GLN A 63 -13.66 4.05 8.19
C GLN A 63 -14.89 4.92 7.89
N ARG A 64 -15.02 6.07 8.56
CA ARG A 64 -16.13 7.01 8.30
C ARG A 64 -16.09 7.53 6.86
N HIS A 65 -14.93 7.98 6.39
CA HIS A 65 -14.81 8.47 5.00
C HIS A 65 -15.08 7.36 3.99
N TRP A 66 -14.64 6.13 4.24
CA TRP A 66 -14.95 4.98 3.40
C TRP A 66 -16.46 4.81 3.19
N PHE A 67 -17.24 4.80 4.28
CA PHE A 67 -18.69 4.67 4.19
C PHE A 67 -19.35 5.86 3.49
N ASN A 68 -18.90 7.08 3.77
CA ASN A 68 -19.41 8.28 3.11
C ASN A 68 -19.15 8.25 1.60
N VAL A 69 -17.99 7.75 1.16
CA VAL A 69 -17.67 7.59 -0.25
C VAL A 69 -18.55 6.53 -0.91
N LEU A 70 -18.83 5.42 -0.23
CA LEU A 70 -19.75 4.40 -0.75
C LEU A 70 -21.19 4.91 -0.88
N GLU A 71 -21.65 5.71 0.08
CA GLU A 71 -22.96 6.36 0.00
C GLU A 71 -22.99 7.38 -1.14
N HIS A 72 -21.95 8.20 -1.26
CA HIS A 72 -21.81 9.15 -2.35
C HIS A 72 -21.78 8.47 -3.73
N ARG A 73 -21.07 7.35 -3.85
CA ARG A 73 -21.05 6.52 -5.05
C ARG A 73 -22.47 6.10 -5.45
N LYS A 74 -23.27 5.59 -4.51
CA LYS A 74 -24.67 5.19 -4.77
C LYS A 74 -25.50 6.37 -5.28
N ASN A 75 -25.31 7.56 -4.69
CA ASN A 75 -25.98 8.78 -5.13
C ASN A 75 -25.57 9.18 -6.56
N LEU A 76 -24.26 9.16 -6.86
CA LEU A 76 -23.75 9.41 -8.20
C LEU A 76 -24.28 8.40 -9.22
N GLN A 77 -24.30 7.11 -8.90
CA GLN A 77 -24.84 6.07 -9.78
C GLN A 77 -26.31 6.33 -10.12
N LYS A 78 -27.12 6.66 -9.10
CA LYS A 78 -28.53 6.98 -9.28
C LYS A 78 -28.72 8.21 -10.17
N ASN A 79 -27.92 9.25 -9.97
CA ASN A 79 -28.05 10.51 -10.71
C ASN A 79 -27.50 10.42 -12.13
N LEU A 80 -26.45 9.64 -12.36
CA LEU A 80 -25.80 9.51 -13.67
C LEU A 80 -26.42 8.41 -14.54
N GLY A 81 -27.26 7.54 -13.97
CA GLY A 81 -27.91 6.43 -14.69
C GLY A 81 -26.92 5.39 -15.22
N ARG A 82 -25.71 5.31 -14.65
CA ARG A 82 -24.65 4.38 -15.03
C ARG A 82 -23.88 3.94 -13.78
N ASP A 83 -23.09 2.87 -13.93
CA ASP A 83 -22.18 2.51 -12.87
C ASP A 83 -21.04 3.53 -12.72
N VAL A 84 -20.62 3.73 -11.47
CA VAL A 84 -19.58 4.68 -11.07
C VAL A 84 -18.58 3.89 -10.24
N GLY A 85 -17.35 3.76 -10.72
CA GLY A 85 -16.27 3.12 -9.97
C GLY A 85 -16.00 3.82 -8.63
N PHE A 86 -15.49 3.07 -7.65
CA PHE A 86 -15.18 3.61 -6.33
C PHE A 86 -14.18 4.76 -6.41
N ARG A 87 -13.12 4.64 -7.23
CA ARG A 87 -12.13 5.71 -7.42
C ARG A 87 -12.75 7.03 -7.87
N VAL A 88 -13.74 6.98 -8.77
CA VAL A 88 -14.43 8.17 -9.28
C VAL A 88 -15.21 8.84 -8.17
N ALA A 89 -15.99 8.06 -7.41
CA ALA A 89 -16.75 8.58 -6.28
C ALA A 89 -15.84 9.12 -5.16
N LEU A 90 -14.70 8.46 -4.91
CA LEU A 90 -13.70 8.88 -3.94
C LEU A 90 -13.11 10.25 -4.30
N CYS A 91 -12.69 10.43 -5.55
CA CYS A 91 -12.14 11.68 -6.04
C CYS A 91 -13.19 12.80 -5.97
N ASP A 92 -14.42 12.54 -6.43
CA ASP A 92 -15.49 13.52 -6.36
C ASP A 92 -15.82 13.90 -4.91
N TYR A 93 -15.92 12.92 -4.01
CA TYR A 93 -16.15 13.16 -2.58
C TYR A 93 -15.06 14.05 -1.97
N PHE A 94 -13.78 13.72 -2.13
CA PHE A 94 -12.69 14.46 -1.50
C PHE A 94 -12.29 15.76 -2.21
N THR A 95 -12.86 16.03 -3.39
CA THR A 95 -12.69 17.29 -4.11
C THR A 95 -13.87 18.23 -3.87
N ASN A 96 -15.10 17.70 -3.91
CA ASN A 96 -16.32 18.50 -3.95
C ASN A 96 -17.16 18.44 -2.66
N ILE A 97 -17.15 17.35 -1.90
CA ILE A 97 -17.97 17.20 -0.68
C ILE A 97 -17.17 17.48 0.58
N HIS A 98 -16.04 16.81 0.72
CA HIS A 98 -15.15 16.93 1.87
C HIS A 98 -13.75 17.31 1.39
N PRO A 99 -13.52 18.56 0.97
CA PRO A 99 -12.30 19.00 0.30
C PRO A 99 -11.07 18.75 1.18
N LYS A 100 -10.37 17.64 0.90
CA LYS A 100 -9.07 17.28 1.49
C LYS A 100 -8.02 17.04 0.41
N LEU A 101 -8.43 16.77 -0.83
CA LEU A 101 -7.54 16.65 -1.98
C LEU A 101 -7.38 18.01 -2.65
N LYS A 102 -6.30 18.73 -2.34
CA LYS A 102 -5.98 20.01 -3.02
C LYS A 102 -5.24 19.82 -4.34
N ASN A 103 -4.45 18.75 -4.47
CA ASN A 103 -3.65 18.44 -5.66
C ASN A 103 -3.84 16.96 -6.02
N LEU A 104 -4.70 16.69 -7.01
CA LEU A 104 -4.85 15.36 -7.60
C LEU A 104 -3.61 15.07 -8.47
N ILE A 105 -2.73 14.19 -8.00
CA ILE A 105 -1.79 13.49 -8.87
C ILE A 105 -2.24 12.04 -8.89
N PHE A 106 -2.85 11.62 -10.00
CA PHE A 106 -3.07 10.21 -10.25
C PHE A 106 -1.71 9.58 -10.55
N VAL A 107 -1.12 8.93 -9.54
CA VAL A 107 -0.03 8.01 -9.78
C VAL A 107 -0.68 6.69 -10.13
N GLU A 108 -0.41 6.18 -11.32
CA GLU A 108 -0.74 4.81 -11.69
C GLU A 108 -0.15 3.89 -10.62
N VAL A 109 -0.97 3.02 -10.03
CA VAL A 109 -0.56 2.19 -8.89
C VAL A 109 0.66 1.33 -9.27
N ASP A 110 0.75 0.90 -10.53
CA ASP A 110 1.89 0.16 -11.05
C ASP A 110 3.16 1.02 -11.09
N LEU A 111 3.07 2.28 -11.52
CA LEU A 111 4.20 3.21 -11.50
C LEU A 111 4.66 3.51 -10.07
N PHE A 112 3.72 3.58 -9.11
CA PHE A 112 4.03 3.74 -7.70
C PHE A 112 4.72 2.49 -7.13
N LEU A 113 4.19 1.30 -7.39
CA LEU A 113 4.78 0.04 -6.94
C LEU A 113 6.15 -0.21 -7.57
N GLN A 114 6.34 0.11 -8.85
CA GLN A 114 7.64 0.03 -9.51
C GLN A 114 8.64 1.02 -8.91
N LYS A 115 8.21 2.24 -8.58
CA LYS A 115 9.04 3.20 -7.85
C LYS A 115 9.40 2.72 -6.46
N GLU A 116 8.45 2.16 -5.73
CA GLU A 116 8.69 1.57 -4.41
C GLU A 116 9.68 0.41 -4.52
N GLN A 117 9.46 -0.55 -5.43
CA GLN A 117 10.40 -1.67 -5.63
C GLN A 117 11.80 -1.20 -6.01
N SER A 118 11.92 -0.29 -6.98
CA SER A 118 13.22 0.27 -7.40
C SER A 118 13.88 1.10 -6.29
N ALA A 119 13.09 1.69 -5.38
CA ALA A 119 13.61 2.40 -4.22
C ALA A 119 14.05 1.46 -3.08
N LEU A 120 13.69 0.17 -3.13
CA LEU A 120 14.00 -0.83 -2.11
C LEU A 120 15.00 -1.89 -2.57
N ILE A 121 15.12 -2.13 -3.87
CA ILE A 121 15.99 -3.15 -4.45
C ILE A 121 17.25 -2.51 -5.06
N ASP A 122 18.38 -3.17 -4.90
CA ASP A 122 19.63 -2.85 -5.59
C ASP A 122 19.61 -3.49 -6.98
N GLU A 123 19.69 -2.68 -8.04
CA GLU A 123 19.51 -3.15 -9.42
C GLU A 123 20.63 -4.11 -9.88
N LEU A 124 21.83 -4.01 -9.30
CA LEU A 124 22.96 -4.86 -9.67
C LEU A 124 22.81 -6.29 -9.15
N THR A 125 22.26 -6.44 -7.94
CA THR A 125 22.21 -7.73 -7.23
C THR A 125 20.81 -8.32 -7.12
N GLY A 126 19.76 -7.52 -7.34
CA GLY A 126 18.36 -7.91 -7.10
C GLY A 126 18.01 -8.08 -5.62
N LEU A 127 18.94 -7.78 -4.71
CA LEU A 127 18.72 -7.84 -3.25
C LEU A 127 18.13 -6.53 -2.73
N TYR A 128 17.59 -6.57 -1.51
CA TYR A 128 17.18 -5.34 -0.82
C TYR A 128 18.38 -4.42 -0.59
N ASN A 129 18.21 -3.15 -0.93
CA ASN A 129 19.22 -2.12 -0.77
C ASN A 129 19.40 -1.72 0.70
N ARG A 130 20.47 -0.94 0.94
CA ARG A 130 20.85 -0.50 2.28
C ARG A 130 19.76 0.32 3.00
N ARG A 131 18.93 1.06 2.26
CA ARG A 131 17.85 1.87 2.84
C ARG A 131 16.75 0.97 3.40
N PHE A 132 16.35 -0.06 2.66
CA PHE A 132 15.41 -1.08 3.14
C PHE A 132 15.98 -1.83 4.35
N PHE A 133 17.24 -2.27 4.28
CA PHE A 133 17.93 -2.94 5.38
C PHE A 133 17.86 -2.14 6.69
N ASN A 134 18.20 -0.85 6.67
CA ASN A 134 18.16 0.01 7.86
C ASN A 134 16.75 0.13 8.45
N ARG A 135 15.73 0.23 7.60
CA ARG A 135 14.31 0.31 8.02
C ARG A 135 13.89 -0.97 8.73
N VAL A 136 14.18 -2.13 8.13
CA VAL A 136 13.83 -3.44 8.71
C VAL A 136 14.63 -3.71 9.98
N LEU A 137 15.94 -3.46 9.98
CA LEU A 137 16.80 -3.63 11.15
C LEU A 137 16.26 -2.87 12.37
N LYS A 138 15.86 -1.61 12.19
CA LYS A 138 15.27 -0.80 13.26
C LYS A 138 13.97 -1.43 13.79
N ARG A 139 13.11 -1.91 12.89
CA ARG A 139 11.85 -2.58 13.25
C ARG A 139 12.09 -3.86 14.05
N GLU A 140 12.99 -4.72 13.58
CA GLU A 140 13.26 -6.02 14.21
C GLU A 140 13.97 -5.87 15.57
N ILE A 141 14.84 -4.87 15.74
CA ILE A 141 15.42 -4.53 17.05
C ILE A 141 14.32 -4.13 18.04
N GLU A 142 13.39 -3.26 17.64
CA GLU A 142 12.28 -2.84 18.51
C GLU A 142 11.33 -3.99 18.81
N HIS A 143 11.11 -4.89 17.85
CA HIS A 143 10.32 -6.10 18.03
C HIS A 143 10.99 -7.08 19.03
N SER A 144 12.27 -7.38 18.85
CA SER A 144 13.07 -8.22 19.75
C SER A 144 13.04 -7.69 21.18
N LYS A 145 13.22 -6.38 21.38
CA LYS A 145 13.09 -5.74 22.70
C LYS A 145 11.69 -5.91 23.30
N ARG A 146 10.64 -5.66 22.50
CA ARG A 146 9.24 -5.71 22.97
C ARG A 146 8.82 -7.11 23.42
N TYR A 147 9.26 -8.13 22.70
CA TYR A 147 8.86 -9.52 22.95
C TYR A 147 9.94 -10.33 23.66
N ASN A 148 11.02 -9.67 24.09
CA ASN A 148 12.19 -10.28 24.73
C ASN A 148 12.72 -11.52 23.98
N GLN A 149 12.79 -11.41 22.64
CA GLN A 149 13.27 -12.48 21.77
C GLN A 149 14.74 -12.29 21.41
N PRO A 150 15.55 -13.34 21.34
CA PRO A 150 16.93 -13.25 20.88
C PRO A 150 16.99 -12.77 19.43
N PHE A 151 17.87 -11.82 19.14
CA PHE A 151 18.12 -11.28 17.80
C PHE A 151 19.57 -11.51 17.41
N SER A 152 19.83 -11.79 16.13
CA SER A 152 21.18 -11.97 15.59
C SER A 152 21.26 -11.34 14.20
N LEU A 153 22.43 -10.81 13.86
CA LEU A 153 22.71 -10.17 12.57
C LEU A 153 23.97 -10.78 11.99
N LEU A 154 23.92 -11.18 10.71
CA LEU A 154 25.08 -11.61 9.94
C LEU A 154 25.40 -10.54 8.90
N MET A 155 26.66 -10.13 8.86
CA MET A 155 27.19 -9.26 7.82
C MET A 155 28.28 -10.02 7.06
N LEU A 156 28.24 -9.95 5.74
CA LEU A 156 29.17 -10.60 4.83
C LEU A 156 29.79 -9.53 3.94
N ASP A 157 31.07 -9.69 3.63
CA ASP A 157 31.80 -8.85 2.68
C ASP A 157 32.58 -9.75 1.72
N ILE A 158 32.83 -9.27 0.50
CA ILE A 158 33.62 -10.02 -0.50
C ILE A 158 35.07 -9.59 -0.37
N ASP A 159 35.92 -10.53 0.05
CA ASP A 159 37.35 -10.30 0.14
C ASP A 159 37.96 -9.99 -1.24
N ASN A 160 38.88 -9.02 -1.28
CA ASN A 160 39.64 -8.62 -2.48
C ASN A 160 38.79 -8.21 -3.69
N PHE A 161 37.55 -7.75 -3.49
CA PHE A 161 36.65 -7.38 -4.59
C PHE A 161 37.23 -6.28 -5.49
N LYS A 162 38.04 -5.37 -4.94
CA LYS A 162 38.73 -4.32 -5.70
C LYS A 162 39.71 -4.88 -6.73
N GLU A 163 40.56 -5.84 -6.33
CA GLU A 163 41.53 -6.46 -7.25
C GLU A 163 40.83 -7.20 -8.38
N TYR A 164 39.70 -7.85 -8.08
CA TYR A 164 38.88 -8.48 -9.09
C TYR A 164 38.34 -7.47 -10.12
N ASN A 165 37.72 -6.37 -9.68
CA ASN A 165 37.25 -5.31 -10.58
C ASN A 165 38.40 -4.68 -11.38
N ASP A 166 39.57 -4.45 -10.76
CA ASP A 166 40.73 -3.88 -11.45
C ASP A 166 41.26 -4.80 -12.58
N ILE A 167 41.03 -6.13 -12.48
CA ILE A 167 41.43 -7.12 -13.51
C ILE A 167 40.37 -7.29 -14.60
N TYR A 168 39.08 -7.33 -14.23
CA TYR A 168 38.01 -7.79 -15.11
C TYR A 168 37.04 -6.69 -15.61
N GLY A 169 36.99 -5.53 -14.96
CA GLY A 169 36.13 -4.40 -15.33
C GLY A 169 34.77 -4.42 -14.65
#